data_AF-A0A5J4PD99-F1
#
_entry.id   AF-A0A5J4PD99-F1
#
_cell.length_a   1.000
_cell.length_b   1.000
_cell.length_c   1.000
_cell.angle_alpha   90.00
_cell.angle_beta   90.00
_cell.angle_gamma   90.00
#
_symmetry.space_group_name_H-M   'P 1'
#
loop_
_entity.id
_entity.type
_entity.pdbx_description
1 polymer ?
#
loop_
_entity_poly.entity_id
_entity_poly.type
_entity_poly.pdbx_seq_one_letter_code
_entity_poly.pdbx_strand_id
1 'polypeptide(L)'
;MDVVKSPIAIRSSSLLEDSHYQPFAGIYNTYMIPYLDDKYEMLRMLSDAIKGVYASVYFRDSKAYMQATSNVIDQEKMAVVLQEAVGNQYGDRYYPSMSGVARSLNYYPIGEEQVEEGVVNLALGLGKYIVDGGLTLRFSPYHPTKVLQTSEMEIALKETQTSFYALDLKNIGQNLSEKDGFNLLKLHIKDAEKDGSLRYLVSTYDPHDMIIRDGLYPGGRKLITFANILQHDVFPLAPILQMVLKYSW
;
A
#
# COMPACT_ATOMS: atom_id res chain seq x y z
N MET A 1 -6.92 19.74 17.60
CA MET A 1 -6.17 19.23 16.43
C MET A 1 -6.73 19.95 15.20
N ASP A 2 -6.42 21.24 15.04
CA ASP A 2 -7.05 22.11 14.02
C ASP A 2 -6.30 22.11 12.68
N VAL A 3 -5.26 21.28 12.54
CA VAL A 3 -4.31 21.31 11.41
C VAL A 3 -4.56 20.19 10.39
N VAL A 4 -5.12 19.05 10.80
CA VAL A 4 -5.32 17.87 9.93
C VAL A 4 -6.78 17.44 10.00
N LYS A 5 -7.47 17.43 8.85
CA LYS A 5 -8.89 17.07 8.69
C LYS A 5 -9.07 15.81 7.82
N SER A 6 -8.16 14.87 7.99
CA SER A 6 -8.04 13.65 7.20
C SER A 6 -7.61 12.51 8.11
N PRO A 7 -7.78 11.24 7.68
CA PRO A 7 -7.34 10.11 8.47
C PRO A 7 -5.85 10.18 8.79
N ILE A 8 -5.46 9.69 9.96
CA ILE A 8 -4.08 9.74 10.46
C ILE A 8 -3.55 8.33 10.60
N ALA A 9 -2.34 8.09 10.07
CA ALA A 9 -1.55 6.90 10.33
C ALA A 9 -0.62 7.13 11.53
N ILE A 10 -0.69 6.23 12.50
CA ILE A 10 0.12 6.18 13.72
C ILE A 10 0.99 4.94 13.63
N ARG A 11 2.30 5.14 13.53
CA ARG A 11 3.26 4.04 13.35
C ARG A 11 4.46 4.18 14.29
N SER A 12 5.07 3.04 14.58
CA SER A 12 6.38 3.00 15.21
C SER A 12 7.43 3.67 14.32
N SER A 13 8.42 4.23 14.99
CA SER A 13 9.73 4.54 14.42
C SER A 13 10.74 4.12 15.47
N SER A 14 11.25 2.90 15.34
CA SER A 14 12.27 2.34 16.22
C SER A 14 13.66 2.48 15.59
N LEU A 15 14.67 2.75 16.42
CA LEU A 15 16.08 2.78 15.99
C LEU A 15 16.54 1.48 15.32
N LEU A 16 15.88 0.36 15.64
CA LEU A 16 16.19 -0.95 15.09
C LEU A 16 15.52 -1.20 13.72
N GLU A 17 14.40 -0.53 13.42
CA GLU A 17 13.72 -0.62 12.11
C GLU A 17 14.60 -0.11 10.97
N ASP A 18 15.40 0.93 11.25
CA ASP A 18 16.31 1.56 10.29
C ASP A 18 17.71 0.92 10.27
N SER A 19 17.92 -0.20 10.97
CA SER A 19 19.24 -0.83 11.02
C SER A 19 19.55 -1.60 9.72
N HIS A 20 20.62 -1.20 9.03
CA HIS A 20 21.04 -1.79 7.75
C HIS A 20 21.38 -3.29 7.80
N TYR A 21 21.71 -3.82 8.98
CA TYR A 21 22.17 -5.22 9.14
C TYR A 21 21.07 -6.16 9.64
N GLN A 22 19.99 -5.63 10.23
CA GLN A 22 18.84 -6.38 10.71
C GLN A 22 17.59 -5.51 10.51
N PRO A 23 16.95 -5.51 9.34
CA PRO A 23 15.77 -4.69 9.13
C PRO A 23 14.60 -5.24 9.99
N PHE A 24 14.24 -4.49 11.04
CA PHE A 24 13.06 -4.75 11.90
C PHE A 24 11.75 -4.27 11.25
N ALA A 25 11.77 -3.95 9.95
CA ALA A 25 10.64 -3.39 9.23
C ALA A 25 9.41 -4.34 9.24
N GLY A 26 8.28 -3.83 9.75
CA GLY A 26 7.00 -4.55 9.74
C GLY A 26 6.74 -5.43 10.97
N ILE A 27 7.53 -5.30 12.04
CA ILE A 27 7.32 -6.04 13.29
C ILE A 27 6.26 -5.36 14.17
N TYR A 28 6.20 -4.03 14.14
CA TYR A 28 5.26 -3.26 14.94
C TYR A 28 4.01 -2.88 14.15
N ASN A 29 2.89 -2.80 14.85
CA ASN A 29 1.60 -2.50 14.23
C ASN A 29 1.52 -1.03 13.82
N THR A 30 0.91 -0.78 12.66
CA THR A 30 0.49 0.57 12.25
C THR A 30 -1.01 0.69 12.43
N TYR A 31 -1.45 1.72 13.15
CA TYR A 31 -2.86 2.02 13.36
C TYR A 31 -3.24 3.22 12.50
N MET A 32 -4.21 3.07 11.62
CA MET A 32 -4.84 4.21 10.95
C MET A 32 -6.09 4.59 11.74
N ILE A 33 -6.44 5.87 11.86
CA ILE A 33 -7.69 6.30 12.49
C ILE A 33 -8.40 7.30 11.57
N PRO A 34 -9.74 7.25 11.46
CA PRO A 34 -10.51 8.25 10.73
C PRO A 34 -10.42 9.61 11.40
N TYR A 35 -10.75 10.66 10.65
CA TYR A 35 -10.96 11.99 11.21
C TYR A 35 -12.33 12.07 11.88
N LEU A 36 -12.39 12.64 13.09
CA LEU A 36 -13.63 12.93 13.81
C LEU A 36 -13.71 14.43 14.13
N ASP A 37 -14.92 15.00 13.99
CA ASP A 37 -15.18 16.39 14.37
C ASP A 37 -15.13 16.61 15.89
N ASP A 38 -15.52 15.59 16.68
CA ASP A 38 -15.42 15.63 18.13
C ASP A 38 -13.95 15.50 18.57
N LYS A 39 -13.42 16.60 19.11
CA LYS A 39 -12.02 16.70 19.57
C LYS A 39 -11.70 15.74 20.72
N TYR A 40 -12.66 15.43 21.59
CA TYR A 40 -12.44 14.52 22.71
C TYR A 40 -12.39 13.07 22.24
N GLU A 41 -13.30 12.69 21.34
CA GLU A 41 -13.27 11.37 20.71
C GLU A 41 -12.02 11.17 19.85
N MET A 42 -11.62 12.19 19.08
CA MET A 42 -10.37 12.16 18.31
C MET A 42 -9.15 12.00 19.21
N LEU A 43 -9.09 12.73 20.33
CA LEU A 43 -8.00 12.60 21.30
C LEU A 43 -7.99 11.22 21.95
N ARG A 44 -9.16 10.66 22.28
CA ARG A 44 -9.31 9.31 22.83
C ARG A 44 -8.78 8.27 21.84
N MET A 45 -9.25 8.29 20.60
CA MET A 45 -8.79 7.37 19.55
C MET A 45 -7.29 7.47 19.30
N LEU A 46 -6.76 8.70 19.23
CA LEU A 46 -5.34 8.93 19.05
C LEU A 46 -4.54 8.37 20.23
N SER A 47 -4.99 8.63 21.46
CA SER A 47 -4.37 8.11 22.68
C SER A 47 -4.33 6.58 22.67
N ASP A 48 -5.43 5.94 22.30
CA ASP A 48 -5.52 4.49 22.30
C ASP A 48 -4.73 3.86 21.14
N ALA A 49 -4.67 4.48 19.97
CA ALA A 49 -3.81 4.06 18.86
C ALA A 49 -2.32 4.15 19.25
N ILE A 50 -1.89 5.23 19.90
CA ILE A 50 -0.51 5.39 20.40
C ILE A 50 -0.18 4.29 21.43
N LYS A 51 -1.09 4.02 22.38
CA LYS A 51 -0.93 2.90 23.32
C LYS A 51 -0.85 1.57 22.60
N GLY A 52 -1.64 1.36 21.55
CA GLY A 52 -1.63 0.17 20.71
C GLY A 52 -0.29 -0.05 20.01
N VAL A 53 0.35 1.02 19.50
CA VAL A 53 1.71 0.95 18.94
C VAL A 53 2.71 0.53 20.01
N TYR A 54 2.71 1.17 21.18
CA TYR A 54 3.59 0.77 22.29
C TYR A 54 3.34 -0.67 22.77
N ALA A 55 2.08 -1.11 22.82
CA ALA A 55 1.73 -2.47 23.19
C ALA A 55 2.23 -3.51 22.18
N SER A 56 2.29 -3.17 20.89
CA SER A 56 2.70 -4.10 19.82
C SER A 56 4.14 -4.61 19.97
N VAL A 57 5.01 -3.88 20.68
CA VAL A 57 6.36 -4.33 21.05
C VAL A 57 6.32 -5.62 21.88
N TYR A 58 5.26 -5.81 22.67
CA TYR A 58 5.11 -6.95 23.57
C TYR A 58 4.33 -8.13 22.99
N PHE A 59 3.88 -8.02 21.74
CA PHE A 59 3.15 -9.09 21.06
C PHE A 59 4.04 -10.31 20.81
N ARG A 60 3.40 -11.46 20.60
CA ARG A 60 4.09 -12.75 20.45
C ARG A 60 5.08 -12.72 19.28
N ASP A 61 4.68 -12.17 18.15
CA ASP A 61 5.49 -12.14 16.93
C ASP A 61 6.72 -11.22 17.12
N SER A 62 6.53 -10.05 17.73
CA SER A 62 7.61 -9.13 18.12
C SER A 62 8.61 -9.78 19.07
N LYS A 63 8.12 -10.45 20.12
CA LYS A 63 8.97 -11.19 21.07
C LYS A 63 9.72 -12.34 20.43
N ALA A 64 9.05 -13.12 19.57
CA ALA A 64 9.67 -14.24 18.87
C ALA A 64 10.80 -13.76 17.96
N TYR A 65 10.58 -12.66 17.25
CA TYR A 65 11.62 -12.05 16.40
C TYR A 65 12.80 -11.53 17.23
N MET A 66 12.54 -10.83 18.33
CA MET A 66 13.58 -10.31 19.23
C MET A 66 14.43 -11.43 19.84
N GLN A 67 13.82 -12.53 20.26
CA GLN A 67 14.54 -13.70 20.76
C GLN A 67 15.46 -14.31 19.69
N ALA A 68 15.04 -14.31 18.43
CA ALA A 68 15.83 -14.82 17.32
C ALA A 68 17.03 -13.92 16.96
N THR A 69 16.98 -12.62 17.26
CA THR A 69 18.03 -11.63 16.92
C THR A 69 18.99 -11.31 18.06
N SER A 70 18.85 -11.91 19.25
CA SER A 70 19.70 -11.69 20.45
C SER A 70 19.76 -10.23 20.96
N ASN A 71 18.82 -9.37 20.57
CA ASN A 71 18.74 -7.99 21.04
C ASN A 71 18.04 -7.92 22.41
N VAL A 72 18.60 -7.13 23.32
CA VAL A 72 18.07 -6.94 24.68
C VAL A 72 16.99 -5.86 24.65
N ILE A 73 15.78 -6.19 25.13
CA ILE A 73 14.59 -5.31 25.19
C ILE A 73 14.91 -3.94 25.83
N ASP A 74 15.86 -3.92 26.77
CA ASP A 74 16.17 -2.77 27.64
C ASP A 74 16.82 -1.58 26.92
N GLN A 75 17.18 -1.71 25.63
CA GLN A 75 17.77 -0.63 24.83
C GLN A 75 16.86 -0.09 23.72
N GLU A 76 15.65 -0.63 23.54
CA GLU A 76 14.78 -0.15 22.48
C GLU A 76 14.18 1.22 22.81
N LYS A 77 14.57 2.24 22.03
CA LYS A 77 13.91 3.54 22.03
C LYS A 77 13.00 3.60 20.80
N MET A 78 11.69 3.69 21.05
CA MET A 78 10.69 3.82 20.01
C MET A 78 10.01 5.19 20.07
N ALA A 79 10.10 5.93 18.98
CA ALA A 79 9.28 7.09 18.73
C ALA A 79 7.95 6.65 18.05
N VAL A 80 6.94 7.51 18.15
CA VAL A 80 5.68 7.33 17.43
C VAL A 80 5.52 8.46 16.42
N VAL A 81 5.31 8.08 15.16
CA VAL A 81 5.12 9.03 14.06
C VAL A 81 3.63 9.14 13.75
N LEU A 82 3.15 10.38 13.73
CA LEU A 82 1.80 10.72 13.29
C LEU A 82 1.91 11.32 11.89
N GLN A 83 1.25 10.71 10.91
CA GLN A 83 1.29 11.13 9.52
C GLN A 83 -0.12 11.18 8.95
N GLU A 84 -0.43 12.24 8.20
CA GLU A 84 -1.64 12.29 7.40
C GLU A 84 -1.67 11.15 6.37
N ALA A 85 -2.76 10.40 6.34
CA ALA A 85 -2.93 9.32 5.38
C ALA A 85 -3.26 9.90 4.01
N VAL A 86 -2.53 9.48 2.98
CA VAL A 86 -2.75 9.91 1.61
C VAL A 86 -3.86 9.07 0.97
N GLY A 87 -4.90 9.71 0.46
CA GLY A 87 -6.00 9.04 -0.24
C GLY A 87 -7.19 9.95 -0.51
N ASN A 88 -8.26 9.35 -1.02
CA ASN A 88 -9.54 10.00 -1.19
C ASN A 88 -10.63 9.24 -0.43
N GLN A 89 -11.66 9.97 0.02
CA GLN A 89 -12.84 9.39 0.63
C GLN A 89 -13.89 9.02 -0.43
N TYR A 90 -14.37 7.79 -0.39
CA TYR A 90 -15.45 7.25 -1.21
C TYR A 90 -16.53 6.68 -0.28
N GLY A 91 -17.53 7.51 0.04
CA GLY A 91 -18.52 7.20 1.07
C GLY A 91 -17.86 6.97 2.43
N ASP A 92 -17.97 5.75 2.94
CA ASP A 92 -17.41 5.33 4.25
C ASP A 92 -16.02 4.70 4.14
N ARG A 93 -15.37 4.80 2.98
CA ARG A 93 -14.09 4.15 2.68
C ARG A 93 -13.05 5.20 2.34
N TYR A 94 -11.81 4.98 2.76
CA TYR A 94 -10.71 5.89 2.43
C TYR A 94 -9.51 5.11 1.89
N TYR A 95 -9.07 5.44 0.67
CA TYR A 95 -7.92 4.78 0.05
C TYR A 95 -7.31 5.62 -1.08
N PRO A 96 -6.00 5.46 -1.36
CA PRO A 96 -5.37 6.12 -2.49
C PRO A 96 -5.67 5.42 -3.81
N SER A 97 -5.63 6.16 -4.90
CA SER A 97 -5.77 5.61 -6.26
C SER A 97 -4.72 4.54 -6.56
N MET A 98 -3.51 4.71 -6.04
CA MET A 98 -2.46 3.69 -6.12
C MET A 98 -1.49 3.83 -4.96
N SER A 99 -0.87 2.72 -4.60
CA SER A 99 0.28 2.64 -3.70
C SER A 99 1.35 1.74 -4.31
N GLY A 100 2.58 1.85 -3.84
CA GLY A 100 3.68 1.10 -4.40
C GLY A 100 4.85 0.92 -3.44
N VAL A 101 5.63 -0.13 -3.69
CA VAL A 101 6.94 -0.36 -3.06
C VAL A 101 7.97 -0.37 -4.17
N ALA A 102 8.97 0.50 -4.05
CA ALA A 102 10.07 0.62 -4.99
C ALA A 102 11.38 0.19 -4.33
N ARG A 103 12.21 -0.55 -5.06
CA ARG A 103 13.55 -0.96 -4.64
C ARG A 103 14.56 -0.49 -5.68
N SER A 104 15.67 0.08 -5.23
CA SER A 104 16.74 0.58 -6.10
C SER A 104 17.49 -0.55 -6.83
N LEU A 105 17.50 -1.75 -6.24
CA LEU A 105 18.12 -2.94 -6.82
C LEU A 105 17.06 -3.98 -7.20
N ASN A 106 17.15 -4.45 -8.44
CA ASN A 106 16.38 -5.55 -8.97
C ASN A 106 17.20 -6.83 -8.95
N TYR A 107 17.01 -7.67 -7.93
CA TYR A 107 17.74 -8.93 -7.80
C TYR A 107 17.33 -10.00 -8.83
N TYR A 108 16.23 -9.77 -9.56
CA TYR A 108 15.69 -10.70 -10.54
C TYR A 108 15.30 -9.93 -11.82
N PRO A 109 16.28 -9.39 -12.56
CA PRO A 109 16.02 -8.67 -13.80
C PRO A 109 15.42 -9.60 -14.86
N ILE A 110 14.48 -9.07 -15.65
CA ILE A 110 13.80 -9.83 -16.70
C ILE A 110 14.01 -9.15 -18.06
N GLY A 111 14.38 -9.94 -19.07
CA GLY A 111 14.61 -9.43 -20.42
C GLY A 111 15.82 -8.50 -20.48
N GLU A 112 15.57 -7.22 -20.78
CA GLU A 112 16.62 -6.19 -20.91
C GLU A 112 16.84 -5.37 -19.63
N GLU A 113 16.08 -5.65 -18.56
CA GLU A 113 16.24 -4.97 -17.27
C GLU A 113 17.67 -5.17 -16.71
N GLN A 114 18.23 -4.14 -16.09
CA GLN A 114 19.48 -4.23 -15.32
C GLN A 114 19.19 -4.24 -13.81
N VAL A 115 20.18 -4.67 -13.03
CA VAL A 115 20.06 -4.73 -11.55
C VAL A 115 19.88 -3.33 -10.98
N GLU A 116 20.59 -2.34 -11.52
CA GLU A 116 20.62 -0.94 -11.07
C GLU A 116 19.40 -0.12 -11.52
N GLU A 117 18.57 -0.67 -12.40
CA GLU A 117 17.34 -0.01 -12.87
C GLU A 117 16.18 -0.12 -11.86
N GLY A 118 16.36 -0.91 -10.80
CA GLY A 118 15.39 -1.08 -9.73
C GLY A 118 14.11 -1.80 -10.17
N VAL A 119 13.22 -1.99 -9.21
CA VAL A 119 11.95 -2.70 -9.41
C VAL A 119 10.87 -2.09 -8.54
N VAL A 120 9.67 -2.00 -9.10
CA VAL A 120 8.50 -1.40 -8.45
C VAL A 120 7.33 -2.36 -8.51
N ASN A 121 6.64 -2.51 -7.39
CA ASN A 121 5.35 -3.18 -7.29
C ASN A 121 4.28 -2.14 -7.03
N LEU A 122 3.24 -2.08 -7.88
CA LEU A 122 2.10 -1.18 -7.74
C LEU A 122 0.82 -1.94 -7.43
N ALA A 123 -0.05 -1.30 -6.64
CA ALA A 123 -1.37 -1.81 -6.32
C ALA A 123 -2.38 -0.66 -6.22
N LEU A 124 -3.64 -0.97 -6.48
CA LEU A 124 -4.77 -0.13 -6.09
C LEU A 124 -4.96 -0.22 -4.57
N GLY A 125 -5.31 0.89 -3.94
CA GLY A 125 -5.63 0.96 -2.52
C GLY A 125 -4.40 1.09 -1.62
N LEU A 126 -4.58 0.80 -0.33
CA LEU A 126 -3.55 0.99 0.68
C LEU A 126 -2.34 0.06 0.50
N GLY A 127 -1.14 0.59 0.75
CA GLY A 127 0.14 -0.11 0.55
C GLY A 127 0.31 -1.39 1.36
N LYS A 128 -0.46 -1.57 2.45
CA LYS A 128 -0.52 -2.85 3.19
C LYS A 128 -0.86 -4.02 2.27
N TYR A 129 -1.59 -3.80 1.19
CA TYR A 129 -1.91 -4.86 0.22
C TYR A 129 -0.65 -5.48 -0.39
N ILE A 130 0.39 -4.67 -0.62
CA ILE A 130 1.68 -5.11 -1.16
C ILE A 130 2.48 -5.82 -0.06
N VAL A 131 2.47 -5.26 1.15
CA VAL A 131 3.18 -5.81 2.33
C VAL A 131 2.64 -7.21 2.68
N ASP A 132 1.32 -7.40 2.61
CA ASP A 132 0.66 -8.68 2.86
C ASP A 132 0.83 -9.69 1.69
N GLY A 133 1.59 -9.34 0.64
CA GLY A 133 1.86 -10.24 -0.49
C GLY A 133 0.69 -10.37 -1.48
N GLY A 134 -0.13 -9.33 -1.63
CA GLY A 134 -1.20 -9.29 -2.62
C GLY A 134 -0.71 -9.33 -4.08
N LEU A 135 -1.64 -9.49 -5.03
CA LEU A 135 -1.36 -9.48 -6.46
C LEU A 135 -1.07 -8.06 -6.94
N THR A 136 0.18 -7.78 -7.26
CA THR A 136 0.65 -6.45 -7.64
C THR A 136 1.19 -6.42 -9.07
N LEU A 137 1.25 -5.23 -9.65
CA LEU A 137 1.86 -5.02 -10.95
C LEU A 137 3.35 -4.69 -10.77
N ARG A 138 4.23 -5.55 -11.29
CA ARG A 138 5.69 -5.40 -11.22
C ARG A 138 6.19 -4.75 -12.51
N PHE A 139 7.03 -3.72 -12.40
CA PHE A 139 7.74 -3.15 -13.53
C PHE A 139 9.06 -2.51 -13.11
N SER A 140 9.98 -2.33 -14.07
CA SER A 140 11.16 -1.48 -13.91
C SER A 140 10.82 -0.04 -14.31
N PRO A 141 11.13 0.98 -13.50
CA PRO A 141 10.95 2.38 -13.88
C PRO A 141 11.66 2.81 -15.15
N TYR A 142 12.71 2.10 -15.58
CA TYR A 142 13.41 2.35 -16.85
C TYR A 142 12.72 1.68 -18.05
N HIS A 143 11.87 0.67 -17.80
CA HIS A 143 11.10 -0.06 -18.81
C HIS A 143 9.61 -0.13 -18.45
N PRO A 144 8.90 1.01 -18.28
CA PRO A 144 7.55 1.02 -17.73
C PRO A 144 6.49 0.33 -18.61
N THR A 145 6.75 0.23 -19.90
CA THR A 145 5.85 -0.44 -20.85
C THR A 145 6.03 -1.96 -20.88
N LYS A 146 7.15 -2.51 -20.35
CA LYS A 146 7.48 -3.94 -20.41
C LYS A 146 6.92 -4.69 -19.19
N VAL A 147 5.60 -4.75 -19.07
CA VAL A 147 4.92 -5.40 -17.96
C VAL A 147 4.49 -6.82 -18.34
N LEU A 148 5.14 -7.83 -17.75
CA LEU A 148 4.86 -9.25 -18.04
C LEU A 148 3.45 -9.66 -17.63
N GLN A 149 2.95 -9.14 -16.51
CA GLN A 149 1.58 -9.45 -16.07
C GLN A 149 0.52 -9.04 -17.11
N THR A 150 0.83 -8.14 -18.04
CA THR A 150 -0.10 -7.67 -19.07
C THR A 150 0.35 -8.02 -20.48
N SER A 151 1.35 -8.91 -20.64
CA SER A 151 1.88 -9.27 -21.97
C SER A 151 0.94 -10.19 -22.74
N GLU A 152 0.21 -11.05 -22.03
CA GLU A 152 -0.78 -11.96 -22.60
C GLU A 152 -2.09 -11.86 -21.85
N MET A 153 -3.20 -12.07 -22.57
CA MET A 153 -4.55 -11.97 -22.01
C MET A 153 -4.76 -12.92 -20.82
N GLU A 154 -4.37 -14.19 -20.95
CA GLU A 154 -4.54 -15.20 -19.90
C GLU A 154 -3.73 -14.85 -18.65
N ILE A 155 -2.50 -14.35 -18.83
CA ILE A 155 -1.65 -13.88 -17.75
C ILE A 155 -2.31 -12.68 -17.06
N ALA A 156 -2.80 -11.70 -17.82
CA ALA A 156 -3.47 -10.51 -17.27
C ALA A 156 -4.74 -10.86 -16.48
N LEU A 157 -5.51 -11.84 -16.92
CA LEU A 157 -6.69 -12.31 -16.20
C LEU A 157 -6.36 -13.01 -14.89
N LYS A 158 -5.18 -13.63 -14.80
CA LYS A 158 -4.74 -14.40 -13.63
C LYS A 158 -3.91 -13.60 -12.63
N GLU A 159 -2.98 -12.80 -13.13
CA GLU A 159 -1.91 -12.15 -12.35
C GLU A 159 -2.23 -10.67 -12.03
N THR A 160 -3.41 -10.16 -12.38
CA THR A 160 -3.86 -8.81 -11.98
C THR A 160 -4.69 -8.80 -10.71
N GLN A 161 -4.60 -7.69 -9.98
CA GLN A 161 -5.27 -7.47 -8.71
C GLN A 161 -6.80 -7.68 -8.79
N THR A 162 -7.36 -8.46 -7.86
CA THR A 162 -8.80 -8.75 -7.76
C THR A 162 -9.47 -8.15 -6.51
N SER A 163 -8.66 -7.71 -5.56
CA SER A 163 -9.08 -7.08 -4.31
C SER A 163 -8.07 -6.04 -3.86
N PHE A 164 -8.47 -5.10 -3.02
CA PHE A 164 -7.62 -4.04 -2.47
C PHE A 164 -7.98 -3.76 -1.02
N TYR A 165 -7.10 -3.05 -0.31
CA TYR A 165 -7.40 -2.55 1.03
C TYR A 165 -7.82 -1.08 1.01
N ALA A 166 -8.85 -0.78 1.80
CA ALA A 166 -9.29 0.56 2.13
C ALA A 166 -9.45 0.70 3.65
N LEU A 167 -9.32 1.93 4.15
CA LEU A 167 -9.61 2.24 5.54
C LEU A 167 -11.13 2.33 5.73
N ASP A 168 -11.64 1.67 6.77
CA ASP A 168 -13.02 1.80 7.24
C ASP A 168 -13.19 3.09 8.05
N LEU A 169 -13.99 4.03 7.55
CA LEU A 169 -14.28 5.27 8.28
C LEU A 169 -15.41 5.11 9.31
N LYS A 170 -16.20 4.02 9.24
CA LYS A 170 -17.28 3.73 10.20
C LYS A 170 -16.76 3.06 11.47
N ASN A 171 -15.64 2.34 11.37
CA ASN A 171 -15.07 1.65 12.53
C ASN A 171 -14.21 2.62 13.37
N ILE A 172 -14.87 3.33 14.29
CA ILE A 172 -14.29 4.36 15.16
C ILE A 172 -13.49 3.73 16.34
N GLY A 173 -12.82 2.60 16.13
CA GLY A 173 -11.92 2.03 17.14
C GLY A 173 -12.56 1.57 18.45
N GLN A 174 -13.89 1.32 18.47
CA GLN A 174 -14.55 0.77 19.65
C GLN A 174 -13.97 -0.59 20.09
N ASN A 175 -13.24 -1.27 19.21
CA ASN A 175 -12.45 -2.46 19.50
C ASN A 175 -11.07 -2.36 18.83
N LEU A 176 -10.17 -1.54 19.35
CA LEU A 176 -8.75 -1.66 19.01
C LEU A 176 -8.31 -3.09 19.27
N SER A 177 -8.04 -3.82 18.19
CA SER A 177 -7.66 -5.23 18.23
C SER A 177 -6.14 -5.33 18.12
N GLU A 178 -5.58 -6.39 18.69
CA GLU A 178 -4.17 -6.77 18.49
C GLU A 178 -3.83 -7.05 17.02
N LYS A 179 -4.85 -7.27 16.17
CA LYS A 179 -4.66 -7.54 14.75
C LYS A 179 -4.26 -6.28 13.98
N ASP A 180 -3.13 -6.36 13.30
CA ASP A 180 -2.73 -5.37 12.31
C ASP A 180 -3.81 -5.24 11.21
N GLY A 181 -4.22 -4.01 10.92
CA GLY A 181 -5.30 -3.73 9.97
C GLY A 181 -6.73 -4.02 10.46
N PHE A 182 -6.99 -4.01 11.77
CA PHE A 182 -8.33 -4.23 12.35
C PHE A 182 -9.46 -3.35 11.75
N ASN A 183 -9.11 -2.20 11.20
CA ASN A 183 -10.03 -1.25 10.55
C ASN A 183 -9.79 -1.12 9.05
N LEU A 184 -9.19 -2.14 8.43
CA LEU A 184 -9.03 -2.20 6.99
C LEU A 184 -10.07 -3.13 6.38
N LEU A 185 -10.71 -2.63 5.34
CA LEU A 185 -11.65 -3.37 4.51
C LEU A 185 -10.90 -3.99 3.34
N LYS A 186 -11.09 -5.30 3.15
CA LYS A 186 -10.70 -5.98 1.91
C LYS A 186 -11.87 -5.91 0.93
N LEU A 187 -11.73 -5.09 -0.11
CA LEU A 187 -12.77 -4.81 -1.09
C LEU A 187 -12.43 -5.44 -2.45
N HIS A 188 -13.43 -5.71 -3.28
CA HIS A 188 -13.21 -6.19 -4.64
C HIS A 188 -13.07 -5.02 -5.62
N ILE A 189 -12.39 -5.23 -6.76
CA ILE A 189 -12.26 -4.18 -7.79
C ILE A 189 -13.63 -3.62 -8.25
N LYS A 190 -14.68 -4.45 -8.23
CA LYS A 190 -16.06 -4.01 -8.53
C LYS A 190 -16.57 -2.93 -7.57
N ASP A 191 -16.07 -2.90 -6.34
CA ASP A 191 -16.40 -1.84 -5.37
C ASP A 191 -15.74 -0.52 -5.78
N ALA A 192 -14.45 -0.56 -6.15
CA ALA A 192 -13.73 0.62 -6.65
C ALA A 192 -14.33 1.18 -7.96
N GLU A 193 -14.94 0.31 -8.78
CA GLU A 193 -15.67 0.73 -9.98
C GLU A 193 -16.90 1.61 -9.63
N LYS A 194 -17.65 1.24 -8.58
CA LYS A 194 -18.78 2.04 -8.07
C LYS A 194 -18.32 3.35 -7.46
N ASP A 195 -17.14 3.33 -6.85
CA ASP A 195 -16.50 4.51 -6.25
C ASP A 195 -15.94 5.47 -7.32
N GLY A 196 -15.89 5.07 -8.59
CA GLY A 196 -15.39 5.88 -9.70
C GLY A 196 -13.87 6.10 -9.69
N SER A 197 -13.13 5.34 -8.86
CA SER A 197 -11.70 5.55 -8.63
C SER A 197 -10.79 4.93 -9.71
N LEU A 198 -11.34 4.20 -10.67
CA LEU A 198 -10.60 3.33 -11.59
C LEU A 198 -10.17 3.99 -12.92
N ARG A 199 -10.60 5.22 -13.21
CA ARG A 199 -10.54 5.84 -14.56
C ARG A 199 -9.18 5.72 -15.28
N TYR A 200 -8.06 5.87 -14.57
CA TYR A 200 -6.71 5.82 -15.15
C TYR A 200 -5.90 4.57 -14.76
N LEU A 201 -6.52 3.63 -14.06
CA LEU A 201 -5.80 2.52 -13.42
C LEU A 201 -6.06 1.18 -14.12
N VAL A 202 -7.06 1.11 -14.99
CA VAL A 202 -7.58 -0.15 -15.51
C VAL A 202 -7.59 -0.25 -17.03
N SER A 203 -7.48 -1.49 -17.49
CA SER A 203 -7.90 -1.92 -18.81
C SER A 203 -9.15 -2.81 -18.67
N THR A 204 -10.00 -2.83 -19.68
CA THR A 204 -11.24 -3.63 -19.70
C THR A 204 -11.07 -4.82 -20.63
N TYR A 205 -11.29 -6.02 -20.10
CA TYR A 205 -11.36 -7.25 -20.88
C TYR A 205 -12.75 -7.40 -21.52
N ASP A 206 -12.78 -7.52 -22.84
CA ASP A 206 -13.97 -7.82 -23.63
C ASP A 206 -14.07 -9.34 -23.91
N PRO A 207 -15.07 -10.05 -23.35
CA PRO A 207 -15.22 -11.48 -23.57
C PRO A 207 -15.72 -11.85 -24.97
N HIS A 208 -16.31 -10.94 -25.74
CA HIS A 208 -16.78 -11.21 -27.08
C HIS A 208 -15.63 -11.22 -28.09
N ASP A 209 -14.81 -10.19 -28.03
CA ASP A 209 -13.67 -10.02 -28.93
C ASP A 209 -12.41 -10.75 -28.40
N MET A 210 -12.41 -11.21 -27.14
CA MET A 210 -11.26 -11.78 -26.43
C MET A 210 -10.03 -10.86 -26.46
N ILE A 211 -10.27 -9.56 -26.24
CA ILE A 211 -9.21 -8.54 -26.20
C ILE A 211 -9.24 -7.73 -24.92
N ILE A 212 -8.11 -7.16 -24.55
CA ILE A 212 -7.99 -6.19 -23.47
C ILE A 212 -7.88 -4.80 -24.12
N ARG A 213 -8.79 -3.90 -23.76
CA ARG A 213 -8.79 -2.51 -24.22
C ARG A 213 -8.35 -1.61 -23.08
N ASP A 214 -7.35 -0.78 -23.31
CA ASP A 214 -6.87 0.17 -22.32
C ASP A 214 -7.94 1.22 -22.00
N GLY A 215 -8.23 1.37 -20.70
CA GLY A 215 -9.25 2.24 -20.19
C GLY A 215 -10.46 1.53 -19.58
N LEU A 216 -11.34 2.36 -19.03
CA LEU A 216 -12.56 1.96 -18.35
C LEU A 216 -13.74 2.02 -19.34
N TYR A 217 -14.18 0.87 -19.84
CA TYR A 217 -15.34 0.74 -20.72
C TYR A 217 -16.54 0.09 -20.01
N PRO A 218 -17.78 0.26 -20.44
CA PRO A 218 -18.91 -0.48 -19.88
C PRO A 218 -18.80 -1.99 -20.12
N GLY A 219 -19.23 -2.79 -19.15
CA GLY A 219 -19.17 -4.26 -19.24
C GLY A 219 -17.77 -4.84 -19.12
N GLY A 220 -17.63 -6.16 -19.29
CA GLY A 220 -16.33 -6.84 -19.21
C GLY A 220 -15.68 -6.81 -17.81
N ARG A 221 -14.56 -7.52 -17.66
CA ARG A 221 -13.80 -7.55 -16.41
C ARG A 221 -12.79 -6.39 -16.36
N LYS A 222 -12.72 -5.69 -15.23
CA LYS A 222 -11.69 -4.66 -14.98
C LYS A 222 -10.41 -5.31 -14.51
N LEU A 223 -9.29 -4.95 -15.15
CA LEU A 223 -7.95 -5.41 -14.84
C LEU A 223 -7.12 -4.22 -14.40
N ILE A 224 -6.48 -4.32 -13.23
CA ILE A 224 -5.59 -3.27 -12.72
C ILE A 224 -4.25 -3.38 -13.46
N THR A 225 -4.13 -2.65 -14.58
CA THR A 225 -2.97 -2.68 -15.49
C THR A 225 -2.13 -1.41 -15.40
N PHE A 226 -2.68 -0.32 -14.86
CA PHE A 226 -2.07 1.01 -14.89
C PHE A 226 -1.60 1.45 -16.29
N ALA A 227 -2.20 0.92 -17.37
CA ALA A 227 -1.75 1.18 -18.74
C ALA A 227 -1.73 2.68 -19.08
N ASN A 228 -2.73 3.45 -18.61
CA ASN A 228 -2.77 4.90 -18.81
C ASN A 228 -1.64 5.66 -18.10
N ILE A 229 -1.06 5.09 -17.04
CA ILE A 229 0.05 5.68 -16.29
C ILE A 229 1.39 5.22 -16.86
N LEU A 230 1.50 3.94 -17.22
CA LEU A 230 2.77 3.32 -17.62
C LEU A 230 3.06 3.39 -19.13
N GLN A 231 2.03 3.47 -19.96
CA GLN A 231 2.14 3.46 -21.42
C GLN A 231 1.69 4.77 -22.05
N HIS A 232 0.65 5.42 -21.49
CA HIS A 232 0.06 6.64 -22.06
C HIS A 232 0.45 7.93 -21.31
N ASP A 233 1.40 7.84 -20.36
CA ASP A 233 2.01 8.97 -19.64
C ASP A 233 1.02 10.01 -19.05
N VAL A 234 -0.20 9.58 -18.65
CA VAL A 234 -1.18 10.48 -18.01
C VAL A 234 -0.66 11.04 -16.68
N PHE A 235 0.28 10.33 -16.05
CA PHE A 235 1.02 10.77 -14.88
C PHE A 235 2.47 10.26 -15.00
N PRO A 236 3.50 11.13 -14.85
CA PRO A 236 4.90 10.77 -15.12
C PRO A 236 5.52 9.95 -13.96
N LEU A 237 4.89 8.82 -13.63
CA LEU A 237 5.28 7.98 -12.50
C LEU A 237 6.68 7.41 -12.69
N ALA A 238 6.99 6.88 -13.87
CA ALA A 238 8.26 6.22 -14.12
C ALA A 238 9.46 7.19 -14.01
N PRO A 239 9.47 8.39 -14.62
CA PRO A 239 10.51 9.39 -14.39
C PRO A 239 10.64 9.83 -12.92
N ILE A 240 9.52 10.01 -12.21
CA ILE A 240 9.55 10.36 -10.78
C ILE A 240 10.23 9.25 -9.98
N LEU A 241 9.88 7.98 -10.24
CA LEU A 241 10.47 6.84 -9.56
C LEU A 241 11.96 6.68 -9.87
N GLN A 242 12.39 6.92 -11.13
CA GLN A 242 13.81 6.94 -11.47
C GLN A 242 14.57 7.98 -10.64
N MET A 243 14.02 9.19 -10.50
CA MET A 243 14.62 10.24 -9.67
C MET A 243 14.67 9.82 -8.19
N VAL A 244 13.57 9.32 -7.64
CA VAL A 244 13.50 8.88 -6.24
C VAL A 244 14.50 7.75 -5.98
N LEU A 245 14.56 6.73 -6.83
CA LEU A 245 15.47 5.59 -6.65
C LEU A 245 16.94 5.96 -6.81
N LYS A 246 17.25 6.98 -7.62
CA LYS A 246 18.62 7.46 -7.81
C LYS A 246 19.14 8.29 -6.64
N TYR A 247 18.25 8.99 -5.93
CA TYR A 247 18.62 9.94 -4.88
C TYR A 247 18.15 9.56 -3.47
N SER A 248 17.50 8.40 -3.30
CA SER A 248 17.20 7.83 -1.98
C SER A 248 18.44 7.11 -1.48
N TRP A 249 19.08 7.67 -0.45
CA TRP A 249 20.29 7.16 0.20
C TRP A 249 19.93 6.28 1.39
#